data_AF-A0A838H9L5-F1
#
_entry.id   AF-A0A838H9L5-F1
#
_cell.length_a   1.000
_cell.length_b   1.000
_cell.length_c   1.000
_cell.angle_alpha   90.00
_cell.angle_beta   90.00
_cell.angle_gamma   90.00
#
_symmetry.space_group_name_H-M   'P 1'
#
loop_
_entity.id
_entity.type
_entity.pdbx_description
1 polymer ?
#
loop_
_entity_poly.entity_id
_entity_poly.type
_entity_poly.pdbx_seq_one_letter_code
_entity_poly.pdbx_strand_id
1 'polypeptide(L)'
;MTTALPHQRGRQAPTSWPPMVIVAVVVGWITTVLALDADSGLWLQRLLGLATWGVLVAVLSREAPLVRMQTAVVVVFATIVEFTFSPALEVYVYRFHNVPMYVPPGHGLVYLAALAIGRTVFVQT
;
A
#
# COMPACT_ATOMS: atom_id res chain seq x y z
N MET A 1 -6.79 -17.42 -44.53
CA MET A 1 -8.02 -17.29 -43.71
C MET A 1 -7.60 -17.50 -42.27
N THR A 2 -7.23 -16.41 -41.58
CA THR A 2 -6.82 -16.44 -40.17
C THR A 2 -7.90 -15.72 -39.40
N THR A 3 -8.72 -16.48 -38.69
CA THR A 3 -9.83 -15.95 -37.90
C THR A 3 -9.25 -15.18 -36.72
N ALA A 4 -9.25 -13.86 -36.80
CA ALA A 4 -8.93 -13.00 -35.67
C ALA A 4 -9.97 -13.24 -34.58
N LEU A 5 -9.53 -13.76 -33.43
CA LEU A 5 -10.39 -13.92 -32.26
C LEU A 5 -10.90 -12.52 -31.84
N PRO A 6 -12.21 -12.35 -31.59
CA PRO A 6 -12.75 -11.08 -31.15
C PRO A 6 -12.12 -10.73 -29.80
N HIS A 7 -11.32 -9.66 -29.80
CA HIS A 7 -10.85 -9.00 -28.59
C HIS A 7 -12.10 -8.62 -27.80
N GLN A 8 -12.44 -9.41 -26.78
CA GLN A 8 -13.52 -9.10 -25.86
C GLN A 8 -13.20 -7.73 -25.28
N ARG A 9 -13.95 -6.70 -25.71
CA ARG A 9 -13.93 -5.38 -25.12
C ARG A 9 -14.35 -5.57 -23.66
N GLY A 10 -13.33 -5.61 -22.81
CA GLY A 10 -13.46 -5.90 -21.40
C GLY A 10 -14.49 -4.98 -20.76
N ARG A 11 -15.24 -5.53 -19.79
CA ARG A 11 -16.00 -4.75 -18.82
C ARG A 11 -15.13 -3.56 -18.41
N GLN A 12 -15.64 -2.35 -18.57
CA GLN A 12 -14.96 -1.17 -18.05
C GLN A 12 -14.71 -1.41 -16.56
N ALA A 13 -13.44 -1.55 -16.19
CA ALA A 13 -13.08 -1.67 -14.79
C ALA A 13 -13.59 -0.43 -14.05
N PRO A 14 -14.01 -0.54 -12.78
CA PRO A 14 -14.30 0.64 -11.98
C PRO A 14 -13.13 1.63 -12.10
N THR A 15 -13.44 2.93 -12.24
CA THR A 15 -12.41 3.95 -12.38
C THR A 15 -11.58 4.00 -11.11
N SER A 16 -10.38 3.43 -11.17
CA SER A 16 -9.36 3.61 -10.15
C SER A 16 -8.91 5.07 -10.13
N TRP A 17 -8.28 5.49 -9.03
CA TRP A 17 -7.57 6.77 -9.02
C TRP A 17 -6.53 6.83 -10.15
N PRO A 18 -6.22 8.02 -10.70
CA PRO A 18 -5.12 8.16 -11.66
C PRO A 18 -3.82 7.62 -11.05
N PRO A 19 -3.01 6.83 -11.78
CA PRO A 19 -1.82 6.18 -11.22
C PRO A 19 -0.87 7.14 -10.49
N MET A 20 -0.60 8.30 -11.08
CA MET A 20 0.28 9.31 -10.48
C MET A 20 -0.29 9.95 -9.21
N VAL A 21 -1.62 9.98 -9.06
CA VAL A 21 -2.25 10.44 -7.81
C VAL A 21 -2.00 9.43 -6.70
N ILE A 22 -2.14 8.13 -6.97
CA ILE A 22 -1.82 7.07 -6.00
C ILE A 22 -0.36 7.20 -5.56
N VAL A 23 0.57 7.31 -6.52
CA VAL A 23 2.00 7.44 -6.23
C VAL A 23 2.28 8.69 -5.39
N ALA A 24 1.74 9.85 -5.78
CA ALA A 24 1.95 11.10 -5.04
C ALA A 24 1.39 11.03 -3.62
N VAL A 25 0.20 10.45 -3.43
CA VAL A 25 -0.40 10.24 -2.11
C VAL A 25 0.45 9.31 -1.27
N VAL A 26 0.90 8.18 -1.82
CA VAL A 26 1.69 7.19 -1.08
C VAL A 26 3.05 7.77 -0.67
N VAL A 27 3.78 8.37 -1.60
CA VAL A 27 5.09 8.99 -1.31
C VAL A 27 4.93 10.12 -0.30
N GLY A 28 4.01 11.05 -0.55
CA GLY A 28 3.77 12.18 0.35
C GLY A 28 3.34 11.73 1.75
N TRP A 29 2.46 10.72 1.83
CA TRP A 29 1.99 10.19 3.10
C TRP A 29 3.10 9.48 3.87
N ILE A 30 3.85 8.57 3.25
CA ILE A 30 4.95 7.85 3.91
C ILE A 30 6.01 8.82 4.42
N THR A 31 6.43 9.79 3.59
CA THR A 31 7.40 10.82 4.01
C THR A 31 6.88 11.61 5.20
N THR A 32 5.60 12.01 5.18
CA THR A 32 4.99 12.76 6.28
C THR A 32 4.91 11.94 7.56
N VAL A 33 4.46 10.69 7.49
CA VAL A 33 4.36 9.80 8.66
C VAL A 33 5.73 9.57 9.29
N LEU A 34 6.76 9.29 8.49
CA LEU A 34 8.11 9.07 9.00
C LEU A 34 8.69 10.33 9.64
N ALA A 35 8.50 11.50 9.02
CA ALA A 35 8.95 12.77 9.57
C ALA A 35 8.24 13.11 10.89
N LEU A 36 6.93 12.85 10.98
CA LEU A 36 6.16 13.11 12.19
C LEU A 36 6.45 12.10 13.30
N ASP A 37 6.74 10.83 12.97
CA ASP A 37 7.02 9.81 13.99
C ASP A 37 8.43 9.91 14.57
N ALA A 38 9.38 10.50 13.82
CA ALA A 38 10.81 10.54 14.13
C ALA A 38 11.11 10.90 15.59
N ASP A 39 10.42 11.91 16.15
CA ASP A 39 10.57 12.36 17.55
C ASP A 39 9.23 12.34 18.33
N SER A 40 8.28 11.53 17.88
CA SER A 40 6.92 11.50 18.42
C SER A 40 6.77 10.67 19.70
N GLY A 41 5.72 10.93 20.48
CA GLY A 41 5.27 10.01 21.53
C GLY A 41 4.41 8.88 20.99
N LEU A 42 4.29 7.78 21.75
CA LEU A 42 3.49 6.60 21.38
C LEU A 42 2.04 6.92 20.97
N TRP A 43 1.42 7.95 21.56
CA TRP A 43 0.08 8.39 21.18
C TRP A 43 0.02 8.94 19.76
N LEU A 44 0.97 9.78 19.36
CA LEU A 44 1.02 10.28 17.99
C LEU A 44 1.30 9.13 17.02
N GLN A 45 2.21 8.21 17.36
CA GLN A 45 2.46 7.01 16.55
C GLN A 45 1.18 6.18 16.31
N ARG A 46 0.33 6.01 17.33
CA ARG A 46 -0.97 5.31 17.20
C ARG A 46 -1.95 6.08 16.31
N LEU A 47 -2.02 7.41 16.45
CA LEU A 47 -2.85 8.26 15.60
C LEU A 47 -2.39 8.21 14.14
N LEU A 48 -1.08 8.23 13.88
CA LEU A 48 -0.51 8.03 12.55
C LEU A 48 -0.87 6.66 11.99
N GLY A 49 -0.90 5.61 12.83
CA GLY A 49 -1.39 4.28 12.47
C GLY A 49 -2.84 4.30 12.00
N LEU A 50 -3.75 4.85 12.80
CA LEU A 50 -5.17 5.00 12.43
C LEU A 50 -5.35 5.82 11.15
N ALA A 51 -4.61 6.93 11.02
CA ALA A 51 -4.66 7.76 9.83
C ALA A 51 -4.16 7.02 8.57
N THR A 52 -3.10 6.21 8.70
CA THR A 52 -2.56 5.42 7.58
C THR A 52 -3.55 4.35 7.11
N TRP A 53 -4.25 3.70 8.04
CA TRP A 53 -5.39 2.83 7.70
C TRP A 53 -6.48 3.58 6.94
N GLY A 54 -6.82 4.80 7.38
CA GLY A 54 -7.77 5.67 6.69
C GLY A 54 -7.34 5.98 5.25
N VAL A 55 -6.08 6.34 5.03
CA VAL A 55 -5.51 6.58 3.69
C VAL A 55 -5.57 5.32 2.84
N LEU A 56 -5.17 4.16 3.36
CA LEU A 56 -5.24 2.89 2.65
C LEU A 56 -6.68 2.56 2.20
N VAL A 57 -7.64 2.68 3.11
CA VAL A 57 -9.06 2.45 2.82
C VAL A 57 -9.57 3.42 1.76
N ALA A 58 -9.20 4.70 1.84
CA ALA A 58 -9.60 5.71 0.87
C ALA A 58 -9.06 5.41 -0.54
N VAL A 59 -7.80 5.01 -0.66
CA VAL A 59 -7.20 4.63 -1.95
C VAL A 59 -7.86 3.34 -2.48
N LEU A 60 -7.99 2.31 -1.65
CA LEU A 60 -8.60 1.02 -2.00
C LEU A 60 -10.08 1.12 -2.42
N SER A 61 -10.82 2.12 -1.92
CA SER A 61 -12.25 2.28 -2.18
C SER A 61 -12.61 2.39 -3.67
N ARG A 62 -11.64 2.77 -4.52
CA ARG A 62 -11.80 2.87 -5.99
C ARG A 62 -11.15 1.74 -6.78
N GLU A 63 -10.49 0.80 -6.12
CA GLU A 63 -9.85 -0.33 -6.77
C GLU A 63 -10.80 -1.51 -7.00
N ALA A 64 -10.48 -2.34 -7.99
CA ALA A 64 -11.23 -3.57 -8.29
C ALA A 64 -11.15 -4.59 -7.12
N PRO A 65 -12.17 -5.45 -6.92
CA PRO A 65 -12.18 -6.41 -5.81
C PRO A 65 -10.94 -7.29 -5.71
N LEU A 66 -10.40 -7.72 -6.85
CA LEU A 66 -9.16 -8.53 -6.89
C LEU A 66 -7.97 -7.78 -6.28
N VAL A 67 -7.82 -6.49 -6.59
CA VAL A 67 -6.72 -5.65 -6.08
C VAL A 67 -6.87 -5.41 -4.58
N ARG A 68 -8.11 -5.26 -4.09
CA ARG A 68 -8.39 -5.17 -2.65
C ARG A 68 -7.97 -6.44 -1.94
N MET A 69 -8.28 -7.61 -2.51
CA MET A 69 -7.85 -8.90 -1.97
C MET A 69 -6.33 -9.07 -2.00
N GLN A 70 -5.67 -8.72 -3.10
CA GLN A 70 -4.20 -8.76 -3.20
C GLN A 70 -3.56 -7.85 -2.15
N THR A 71 -4.09 -6.63 -1.98
CA THR A 71 -3.59 -5.68 -0.97
C THR A 71 -3.80 -6.23 0.44
N ALA A 72 -4.96 -6.82 0.73
CA ALA A 72 -5.20 -7.46 2.03
C ALA A 72 -4.23 -8.61 2.31
N VAL A 73 -3.96 -9.46 1.31
CA VAL A 73 -2.96 -10.53 1.42
C VAL A 73 -1.57 -9.95 1.67
N VAL A 74 -1.16 -8.90 0.95
CA VAL A 74 0.13 -8.22 1.18
C VAL A 74 0.23 -7.69 2.61
N VAL A 75 -0.81 -6.99 3.09
CA VAL A 75 -0.82 -6.45 4.46
C VAL A 75 -0.67 -7.57 5.48
N VAL A 76 -1.46 -8.65 5.36
CA VAL A 76 -1.38 -9.80 6.29
C VAL A 76 -0.01 -10.46 6.25
N PHE A 77 0.47 -10.80 5.05
CA PHE A 77 1.73 -11.51 4.89
C PHE A 77 2.93 -10.68 5.36
N ALA A 78 3.01 -9.41 4.93
CA ALA A 78 4.07 -8.51 5.36
C ALA A 78 4.04 -8.28 6.87
N THR A 79 2.84 -8.17 7.48
CA THR A 79 2.70 -8.06 8.94
C THR A 79 3.24 -9.29 9.65
N ILE A 80 2.92 -10.50 9.20
CA ILE A 80 3.45 -11.75 9.79
C ILE A 80 4.98 -11.76 9.71
N VAL A 81 5.54 -11.46 8.54
CA VAL A 81 6.99 -11.38 8.32
C VAL A 81 7.61 -10.35 9.28
N GLU A 82 7.05 -9.15 9.34
CA GLU A 82 7.53 -8.05 10.18
C GLU A 82 7.56 -8.44 11.67
N PHE A 83 6.47 -8.99 12.20
CA PHE A 83 6.37 -9.41 13.60
C PHE A 83 7.20 -10.67 13.91
N THR A 84 7.57 -11.47 12.91
CA THR A 84 8.43 -12.65 13.10
C THR A 84 9.90 -12.24 13.11
N PHE A 85 10.33 -11.49 12.11
CA PHE A 85 11.75 -11.23 11.87
C PHE A 85 12.28 -10.00 12.62
N SER A 86 11.45 -9.00 12.92
CA SER A 86 11.92 -7.86 13.71
C SER A 86 12.38 -8.28 15.11
N PRO A 87 11.61 -9.11 15.88
CA PRO A 87 12.08 -9.57 17.18
C PRO A 87 13.13 -10.69 17.10
N ALA A 88 12.99 -11.63 16.14
CA ALA A 88 13.84 -12.81 16.09
C ALA A 88 15.23 -12.56 15.48
N LEU A 89 15.32 -11.63 14.51
CA LEU A 89 16.53 -11.35 13.74
C LEU A 89 16.97 -9.88 13.83
N GLU A 90 16.26 -9.03 14.57
CA GLU A 90 16.56 -7.60 14.70
C GLU A 90 16.67 -6.86 13.35
N VAL A 91 15.98 -7.36 12.32
CA VAL A 91 15.97 -6.73 10.97
C VAL A 91 15.50 -5.27 11.07
N TYR A 92 14.59 -5.00 11.99
CA TYR A 92 14.19 -3.65 12.38
C TYR A 92 14.16 -3.53 13.90
N VAL A 93 14.75 -2.45 14.41
CA VAL A 93 14.72 -2.11 15.83
C VAL A 93 13.87 -0.85 16.01
N TYR A 94 12.72 -1.01 16.66
CA TYR A 94 11.75 0.08 16.87
C TYR A 94 11.92 0.75 18.24
N ARG A 95 11.80 2.08 18.28
CA ARG A 95 12.00 2.91 19.50
C ARG A 95 11.17 2.46 20.70
N PHE A 96 9.91 2.08 20.47
CA PHE A 96 8.98 1.68 21.52
C PHE A 96 8.87 0.17 21.70
N HIS A 97 9.79 -0.60 21.10
CA HIS A 97 9.81 -2.07 21.12
C HIS A 97 8.51 -2.73 20.62
N ASN A 98 7.72 -2.00 19.84
CA ASN A 98 6.56 -2.49 19.11
C ASN A 98 6.68 -2.11 17.64
N VAL A 99 6.10 -2.92 16.77
CA VAL A 99 5.89 -2.53 15.38
C VAL A 99 4.91 -1.35 15.37
N PRO A 100 5.24 -0.20 14.75
CA PRO A 100 4.34 0.94 14.66
C PRO A 100 3.08 0.59 13.88
N MET A 101 1.92 1.08 14.33
CA MET A 101 0.61 0.70 13.75
C MET A 101 0.40 1.21 12.31
N TYR A 102 1.26 2.11 11.82
CA TYR A 102 1.25 2.54 10.42
C TYR A 102 2.01 1.58 9.49
N VAL A 103 2.82 0.65 10.02
CA VAL A 103 3.63 -0.28 9.20
C VAL A 103 2.74 -1.28 8.44
N PRO A 104 1.78 -1.99 9.06
CA PRO A 104 0.87 -2.88 8.34
C PRO A 104 0.13 -2.23 7.15
N PRO A 105 -0.60 -1.10 7.32
CA PRO A 105 -1.25 -0.45 6.19
C PRO A 105 -0.25 0.21 5.22
N GLY A 106 0.94 0.58 5.70
CA GLY A 106 2.04 1.09 4.87
C GLY A 106 2.49 0.11 3.79
N HIS A 107 2.60 -1.19 4.10
CA HIS A 107 2.91 -2.20 3.08
C HIS A 107 1.86 -2.26 1.97
N GLY A 108 0.57 -2.13 2.32
CA GLY A 108 -0.52 -2.07 1.35
C GLY A 108 -0.42 -0.83 0.45
N LEU A 109 -0.08 0.33 1.01
CA LEU A 109 0.13 1.56 0.25
C LEU A 109 1.30 1.44 -0.72
N VAL A 110 2.43 0.89 -0.28
CA VAL A 110 3.61 0.66 -1.14
C VAL A 110 3.26 -0.30 -2.29
N TYR A 111 2.54 -1.38 -2.00
CA TYR A 111 2.05 -2.29 -3.04
C TYR A 111 1.17 -1.58 -4.08
N LEU A 112 0.23 -0.74 -3.63
CA LEU A 112 -0.65 0.01 -4.52
C LEU A 112 0.13 1.02 -5.38
N ALA A 113 1.14 1.69 -4.84
CA ALA A 113 2.02 2.55 -5.61
C ALA A 113 2.81 1.77 -6.68
N ALA A 114 3.38 0.62 -6.32
CA ALA A 114 4.09 -0.25 -7.27
C ALA A 114 3.14 -0.74 -8.39
N LEU A 115 1.94 -1.18 -8.03
CA LEU A 115 0.92 -1.59 -8.97
C LEU A 115 0.47 -0.43 -9.88
N ALA A 116 0.30 0.77 -9.32
CA ALA A 116 -0.04 1.97 -10.09
C ALA A 116 1.06 2.30 -11.12
N ILE A 117 2.34 2.23 -10.74
CA ILE A 117 3.47 2.43 -11.64
C ILE A 117 3.46 1.36 -12.75
N GLY A 118 3.25 0.09 -12.41
CA GLY A 118 3.15 -1.00 -13.39
C GLY A 118 1.96 -0.88 -14.37
N ARG A 119 0.94 -0.09 -14.01
CA ARG A 119 -0.21 0.23 -14.87
C ARG A 119 0.06 1.39 -15.85
N THR A 120 1.18 2.07 -15.73
CA THR A 120 1.52 3.19 -16.63
C THR A 120 1.98 2.68 -17.99
N VAL A 121 1.76 3.49 -19.03
CA VAL A 121 2.21 3.17 -20.40
C VAL A 121 3.72 2.96 -20.46
N PHE A 122 4.49 3.77 -19.72
CA PHE A 122 5.95 3.71 -19.71
C PHE A 122 6.51 2.35 -19.26
N VAL A 123 5.80 1.63 -18.37
CA VAL A 123 6.25 0.33 -17.86
C VAL A 123 5.70 -0.84 -18.70
N GLN A 124 4.63 -0.62 -19.46
CA GLN A 124 3.99 -1.66 -20.27
C GLN A 124 4.53 -1.76 -21.71
N THR A 125 5.37 -0.80 -22.12
CA THR A 125 6.08 -0.81 -23.41
C THR A 125 7.33 -1.66 -23.36
#